data_AF-A0A5N7YBD2-F1
#
_entry.id   AF-A0A5N7YBD2-F1
#
_cell.length_a   1.000
_cell.length_b   1.000
_cell.length_c   1.000
_cell.angle_alpha   90.00
_cell.angle_beta   90.00
_cell.angle_gamma   90.00
#
_symmetry.space_group_name_H-M   'P 1'
#
loop_
_entity.id
_entity.type
_entity.pdbx_description
1 polymer ?
#
loop_
_entity_poly.entity_id
_entity_poly.type
_entity_poly.pdbx_seq_one_letter_code
_entity_poly.pdbx_strand_id
1 'polypeptide(L)'
;MVYVSNFSLGHKLLKRNQEDTQRLIAQPRIMWPDAPESKVWTDFIEECITVSDGRIRAKPADFSHEIYRGSYGLKRAAIHLMVQAYIQARTLNRTRIEIEDVHRAYISSSYYSYRVDVEELERIAIQKNSKRDDLNCPFGSPIRSNVVQFVRKERDNRVAQAAFKGALTAEERETHKSLKLDTDMKAQKHQRPKRPSLGKPTNDDLGNAFSDYFGDKDDE
;
A
#
# COMPACT_ATOMS: atom_id res chain seq x y z
N MET A 1 -25.33 12.81 -11.46
CA MET A 1 -25.54 12.28 -10.10
C MET A 1 -24.30 11.50 -9.71
N VAL A 2 -23.72 11.73 -8.52
CA VAL A 2 -22.52 11.01 -8.05
C VAL A 2 -22.93 10.11 -6.90
N TYR A 3 -22.71 8.80 -7.03
CA TYR A 3 -22.98 7.82 -5.98
C TYR A 3 -21.67 7.44 -5.29
N VAL A 4 -21.68 7.44 -3.96
CA VAL A 4 -20.53 7.01 -3.15
C VAL A 4 -20.92 5.73 -2.42
N SER A 5 -20.13 4.68 -2.61
CA SER A 5 -20.37 3.38 -2.01
C SER A 5 -19.08 2.78 -1.47
N ASN A 6 -19.19 2.00 -0.40
CA ASN A 6 -18.12 1.12 0.03
C ASN A 6 -18.00 -0.10 -0.90
N PHE A 7 -16.88 -0.84 -0.80
CA PHE A 7 -16.66 -2.02 -1.63
C PHE A 7 -17.65 -3.14 -1.35
N SER A 8 -18.16 -3.28 -0.12
CA SER A 8 -19.21 -4.26 0.18
C SER A 8 -20.50 -4.02 -0.62
N LEU A 9 -20.91 -2.76 -0.82
CA LEU A 9 -22.02 -2.44 -1.70
C LEU A 9 -21.65 -2.62 -3.18
N GLY A 10 -20.41 -2.31 -3.58
CA GLY A 10 -19.91 -2.57 -4.93
C GLY A 10 -20.03 -4.05 -5.34
N HIS A 11 -19.61 -4.98 -4.45
CA HIS A 11 -19.79 -6.43 -4.65
C HIS A 11 -21.25 -6.84 -4.79
N LYS A 12 -22.15 -6.20 -4.05
CA LYS A 12 -23.60 -6.46 -4.16
C LYS A 12 -24.15 -5.93 -5.48
N LEU A 13 -23.77 -4.72 -5.88
CA LEU A 13 -24.26 -4.07 -7.10
C LEU A 13 -23.81 -4.81 -8.36
N LEU A 14 -22.61 -5.37 -8.39
CA LEU A 14 -22.13 -6.21 -9.50
C LEU A 14 -22.94 -7.49 -9.71
N LYS A 15 -23.65 -7.97 -8.68
CA LYS A 15 -24.51 -9.15 -8.75
C LYS A 15 -25.95 -8.82 -9.16
N ARG A 16 -26.30 -7.54 -9.36
CA ARG A 16 -27.65 -7.11 -9.74
C ARG A 16 -27.85 -7.14 -11.26
N ASN A 17 -29.08 -6.85 -11.67
CA ASN A 17 -29.47 -6.79 -13.07
C ASN A 17 -28.62 -5.80 -13.88
N GLN A 18 -28.57 -6.02 -15.19
CA GLN A 18 -27.76 -5.24 -16.12
C GLN A 18 -28.11 -3.74 -16.13
N GLU A 19 -29.38 -3.40 -15.93
CA GLU A 19 -29.85 -2.01 -15.84
C GLU A 19 -29.21 -1.25 -14.66
N ASP A 20 -29.21 -1.87 -13.47
CA ASP A 20 -28.63 -1.27 -12.26
C ASP A 20 -27.11 -1.12 -12.38
N THR A 21 -26.44 -2.13 -12.93
CA THR A 21 -24.98 -2.09 -13.14
C THR A 21 -24.60 -1.02 -14.15
N GLN A 22 -25.33 -0.88 -15.26
CA GLN A 22 -25.07 0.18 -16.24
C GLN A 22 -25.35 1.59 -15.71
N ARG A 23 -26.36 1.76 -14.85
CA ARG A 23 -26.68 3.06 -14.25
C ARG A 23 -25.71 3.48 -13.14
N LEU A 24 -25.24 2.53 -12.34
CA LEU A 24 -24.50 2.82 -11.10
C LEU A 24 -23.00 2.52 -11.19
N ILE A 25 -22.60 1.53 -11.99
CA ILE A 25 -21.23 0.98 -12.03
C ILE A 25 -20.51 1.25 -13.36
N ALA A 26 -21.17 1.74 -14.41
CA ALA A 26 -20.54 1.88 -15.73
C ALA A 26 -19.22 2.68 -15.74
N GLN A 27 -19.05 3.64 -14.82
CA GLN A 27 -17.83 4.45 -14.69
C GLN A 27 -17.43 4.60 -13.21
N PRO A 28 -16.83 3.56 -12.60
CA PRO A 28 -16.50 3.60 -11.18
C PRO A 28 -15.20 4.39 -10.96
N ARG A 29 -15.22 5.37 -10.06
CA ARG A 29 -14.01 6.08 -9.61
C ARG A 29 -13.60 5.55 -8.24
N ILE A 30 -12.48 4.83 -8.21
CA ILE A 30 -12.01 4.19 -6.97
C ILE A 30 -11.19 5.19 -6.15
N MET A 31 -11.55 5.37 -4.89
CA MET A 31 -10.77 6.13 -3.90
C MET A 31 -9.87 5.18 -3.13
N TRP A 32 -8.57 5.40 -3.23
CA TRP A 32 -7.57 4.60 -2.54
C TRP A 32 -7.23 5.21 -1.18
N PRO A 33 -6.88 4.40 -0.16
CA PRO A 33 -6.25 4.91 1.04
C PRO A 33 -5.00 5.70 0.69
N ASP A 34 -4.79 6.81 1.40
CA ASP A 34 -3.63 7.67 1.21
C ASP A 34 -2.33 6.89 1.48
N ALA A 35 -1.27 7.23 0.76
CA ALA A 35 0.07 6.71 1.04
C ALA A 35 0.67 7.44 2.26
N PRO A 36 1.57 6.81 3.03
CA PRO A 36 2.17 7.45 4.21
C PRO A 36 3.03 8.67 3.85
N GLU A 37 3.59 8.67 2.64
CA GLU A 37 4.45 9.73 2.08
C GLU A 37 3.63 10.73 1.24
N SER A 38 2.32 10.54 1.15
CA SER A 38 1.45 11.46 0.41
C SER A 38 1.39 12.80 1.13
N LYS A 39 1.59 13.89 0.39
CA LYS A 39 1.37 15.25 0.91
C LYS A 39 -0.03 15.40 1.52
N VAL A 40 -1.04 14.79 0.91
CA VAL A 40 -2.43 14.82 1.41
C VAL A 40 -2.55 14.22 2.82
N TRP A 41 -1.76 13.18 3.11
CA TRP A 41 -1.74 12.56 4.44
C TRP A 41 -1.03 13.45 5.45
N THR A 42 0.11 14.02 5.07
CA THR A 42 0.86 14.95 5.92
C THR A 42 0.02 16.19 6.26
N ASP A 43 -0.56 16.84 5.26
CA ASP A 43 -1.43 18.01 5.43
C ASP A 43 -2.62 17.68 6.35
N PHE A 44 -3.23 16.49 6.19
CA PHE A 44 -4.32 16.04 7.06
C PHE A 44 -3.90 15.92 8.53
N ILE A 45 -2.74 15.33 8.81
CA ILE A 45 -2.23 15.18 10.17
C ILE A 45 -1.83 16.53 10.77
N GLU A 46 -1.19 17.40 9.99
CA GLU A 46 -0.82 18.76 10.43
C GLU A 46 -2.05 19.58 10.81
N GLU A 47 -3.12 19.53 10.01
CA GLU A 47 -4.39 20.17 10.34
C GLU A 47 -5.00 19.59 11.62
N CYS A 48 -4.98 18.26 11.79
CA CYS A 48 -5.48 17.62 13.00
C CYS A 48 -4.66 18.03 14.25
N ILE A 49 -3.34 18.20 14.13
CA ILE A 49 -2.48 18.72 15.19
C ILE A 49 -2.83 20.18 15.50
N THR A 50 -3.02 21.00 14.47
CA THR A 50 -3.37 22.42 14.59
C THR A 50 -4.71 22.60 15.32
N VAL A 51 -5.75 21.87 14.90
CA VAL A 51 -7.09 21.89 15.51
C VAL A 51 -7.08 21.34 16.94
N SER A 52 -6.11 20.49 17.29
CA SER A 52 -5.99 19.95 18.65
C SER A 52 -5.56 20.98 19.70
N ASP A 53 -5.15 22.18 19.29
CA ASP A 53 -4.78 23.31 20.16
C ASP A 53 -3.70 22.91 21.20
N GLY A 54 -2.59 22.33 20.70
CA GLY A 54 -1.45 21.95 21.52
C GLY A 54 -1.66 20.72 22.42
N ARG A 55 -2.75 19.98 22.25
CA ARG A 55 -3.00 18.71 22.96
C ARG A 55 -2.13 17.56 22.45
N ILE A 56 -1.56 17.65 21.26
CA ILE A 56 -0.66 16.63 20.71
C ILE A 56 0.79 17.10 20.91
N ARG A 57 1.55 16.39 21.74
CA ARG A 57 2.96 16.68 22.05
C ARG A 57 3.87 15.67 21.37
N ALA A 58 3.86 15.65 20.04
CA ALA A 58 4.71 14.80 19.23
C ALA A 58 5.25 15.58 18.02
N LYS A 59 6.39 15.16 17.48
CA LYS A 59 6.87 15.70 16.20
C LYS A 59 5.86 15.31 15.11
N PRO A 60 5.40 16.23 14.24
CA PRO A 60 4.38 15.94 13.25
C PRO A 60 4.70 14.73 12.36
N ALA A 61 5.96 14.60 11.94
CA ALA A 61 6.42 13.47 11.12
C ALA A 61 6.29 12.11 11.85
N ASP A 62 6.81 12.03 13.08
CA ASP A 62 6.77 10.81 13.89
C ASP A 62 5.32 10.41 14.21
N PHE A 63 4.50 11.40 14.57
CA PHE A 63 3.08 11.21 14.84
C PHE A 63 2.31 10.74 13.61
N SER A 64 2.59 11.35 12.45
CA SER A 64 1.99 10.96 11.17
C SER A 64 2.28 9.51 10.81
N HIS A 65 3.52 9.05 11.02
CA HIS A 65 3.90 7.66 10.78
C HIS A 65 3.21 6.69 11.75
N GLU A 66 3.14 7.02 13.03
CA GLU A 66 2.51 6.14 14.03
C GLU A 66 0.99 6.03 13.82
N ILE A 67 0.32 7.15 13.53
CA ILE A 67 -1.10 7.16 13.19
C ILE A 67 -1.34 6.39 11.89
N TYR A 68 -0.47 6.53 10.88
CA TYR A 68 -0.59 5.77 9.65
C TYR A 68 -0.53 4.27 9.92
N ARG A 69 0.44 3.83 10.74
CA ARG A 69 0.61 2.42 11.12
C ARG A 69 -0.65 1.87 11.79
N GLY A 70 -1.27 2.62 12.70
CA GLY A 70 -2.47 2.18 13.41
C GLY A 70 -3.79 2.34 12.63
N SER A 71 -3.80 2.99 11.46
CA SER A 71 -5.02 3.32 10.71
C SER A 71 -5.00 2.90 9.24
N TYR A 72 -3.85 2.45 8.72
CA TYR A 72 -3.64 2.15 7.30
C TYR A 72 -3.93 3.35 6.36
N GLY A 73 -3.85 4.59 6.87
CA GLY A 73 -4.21 5.80 6.12
C GLY A 73 -5.72 6.02 5.96
N LEU A 74 -6.56 5.25 6.67
CA LEU A 74 -8.01 5.46 6.70
C LEU A 74 -8.34 6.61 7.66
N LYS A 75 -8.76 7.76 7.12
CA LYS A 75 -9.04 8.99 7.90
C LYS A 75 -10.00 8.77 9.08
N ARG A 76 -11.04 7.95 8.90
CA ARG A 76 -11.97 7.62 10.00
C ARG A 76 -11.28 6.84 11.12
N ALA A 77 -10.49 5.82 10.78
CA ALA A 77 -9.74 5.04 11.76
C ALA A 77 -8.68 5.90 12.46
N ALA A 78 -7.99 6.76 11.71
CA ALA A 78 -7.02 7.72 12.23
C ALA A 78 -7.62 8.64 13.30
N ILE A 79 -8.76 9.29 13.00
CA ILE A 79 -9.46 10.15 13.96
C ILE A 79 -9.86 9.35 15.21
N HIS A 80 -10.43 8.15 15.04
CA HIS A 80 -10.79 7.31 16.18
C HIS A 80 -9.58 6.93 17.04
N LEU A 81 -8.45 6.60 16.42
CA LEU A 81 -7.21 6.29 17.12
C LEU A 81 -6.71 7.50 17.92
N MET A 82 -6.74 8.70 17.34
CA MET A 82 -6.35 9.94 18.02
C MET A 82 -7.26 10.26 19.21
N VAL A 83 -8.58 10.08 19.05
CA VAL A 83 -9.55 10.26 20.14
C VAL A 83 -9.30 9.25 21.26
N GLN A 84 -9.06 7.98 20.93
CA GLN A 84 -8.74 6.96 21.93
C GLN A 84 -7.41 7.24 22.63
N ALA A 85 -6.40 7.73 21.90
CA ALA A 85 -5.11 8.15 22.49
C ALA A 85 -5.31 9.30 23.50
N TYR A 86 -6.18 10.26 23.18
CA TYR A 86 -6.54 11.30 24.13
C TYR A 86 -7.21 10.75 25.39
N ILE A 87 -8.12 9.78 25.26
CA ILE A 87 -8.76 9.14 26.41
C ILE A 87 -7.71 8.43 27.27
N GLN A 88 -6.74 7.72 26.67
CA GLN A 88 -5.63 7.08 27.40
C GLN A 88 -4.71 8.10 28.11
N ALA A 89 -4.46 9.25 27.50
CA ALA A 89 -3.73 10.32 28.18
C ALA A 89 -4.51 10.84 29.41
N ARG A 90 -5.83 10.99 29.28
CA ARG A 90 -6.71 11.47 30.35
C ARG A 90 -6.84 10.48 31.51
N THR A 91 -6.84 9.17 31.27
CA THR A 91 -6.84 8.16 32.35
C THR A 91 -5.56 8.22 33.20
N LEU A 92 -4.48 8.76 32.64
CA LEU A 92 -3.21 9.01 33.34
C LEU A 92 -3.09 10.43 33.89
N ASN A 93 -4.20 11.17 33.95
CA ASN A 93 -4.27 12.58 34.37
C ASN A 93 -3.42 13.55 33.52
N ARG A 94 -3.01 13.16 32.31
CA ARG A 94 -2.33 14.04 31.35
C ARG A 94 -3.36 14.73 30.46
N THR A 95 -3.09 15.97 30.07
CA THR A 95 -3.90 16.75 29.12
C THR A 95 -3.37 16.69 27.69
N ARG A 96 -2.24 16.02 27.50
CA ARG A 96 -1.51 15.96 26.23
C ARG A 96 -1.25 14.51 25.84
N ILE A 97 -1.39 14.26 24.54
CA ILE A 97 -1.13 12.98 23.88
C ILE A 97 0.36 12.88 23.57
N GLU A 98 0.95 11.77 23.97
CA GLU A 98 2.28 11.34 23.58
C GLU A 98 2.18 10.11 22.67
N ILE A 99 3.28 9.75 22.00
CA ILE A 99 3.31 8.62 21.05
C ILE A 99 2.92 7.30 21.76
N GLU A 100 3.32 7.14 23.03
CA GLU A 100 2.95 5.96 23.83
C GLU A 100 1.44 5.79 24.01
N ASP A 101 0.69 6.89 24.08
CA ASP A 101 -0.77 6.84 24.23
C ASP A 101 -1.45 6.32 22.97
N VAL A 102 -0.87 6.59 21.80
CA VAL A 102 -1.32 6.03 20.51
C VAL A 102 -1.17 4.52 20.52
N HIS A 103 -0.04 4.02 21.02
CA HIS A 103 0.19 2.58 21.14
C HIS A 103 -0.80 1.92 22.11
N ARG A 104 -1.02 2.53 23.29
CA ARG A 104 -2.02 2.05 24.25
C ARG A 104 -3.43 2.06 23.67
N ALA A 105 -3.78 3.11 22.93
CA ALA A 105 -5.06 3.22 22.24
C ALA A 105 -5.23 2.13 21.18
N TYR A 106 -4.19 1.82 20.40
CA TYR A 106 -4.22 0.75 19.41
C TYR A 106 -4.49 -0.63 20.05
N ILE A 107 -3.87 -0.91 21.20
CA ILE A 107 -4.06 -2.18 21.91
C ILE A 107 -5.41 -2.24 22.65
N SER A 108 -6.00 -1.09 22.98
CA SER A 108 -7.24 -1.00 23.74
C SER A 108 -8.43 -1.74 23.08
N SER A 109 -9.34 -2.23 23.92
CA SER A 109 -10.58 -2.87 23.47
C SER A 109 -11.49 -1.90 22.70
N SER A 110 -11.44 -0.60 23.04
CA SER A 110 -12.23 0.44 22.37
C SER A 110 -11.84 0.66 20.91
N TYR A 111 -10.62 0.31 20.51
CA TYR A 111 -10.15 0.38 19.13
C TYR A 111 -10.16 -0.97 18.39
N TYR A 112 -10.64 -2.03 19.04
CA TYR A 112 -10.56 -3.40 18.53
C TYR A 112 -11.14 -3.60 17.13
N SER A 113 -12.33 -3.04 16.86
CA SER A 113 -12.99 -3.20 15.55
C SER A 113 -12.15 -2.62 14.41
N TYR A 114 -11.65 -1.40 14.58
CA TYR A 114 -10.77 -0.75 13.62
C TYR A 114 -9.43 -1.47 13.50
N ARG A 115 -8.88 -1.97 14.60
CA ARG A 115 -7.64 -2.75 14.60
C ARG A 115 -7.75 -4.00 13.72
N VAL A 116 -8.82 -4.78 13.89
CA VAL A 116 -9.04 -5.99 13.10
C VAL A 116 -9.13 -5.68 11.60
N ASP A 117 -9.79 -4.59 11.23
CA ASP A 117 -9.87 -4.14 9.83
C ASP A 117 -8.49 -3.71 9.28
N VAL A 118 -7.72 -2.96 10.07
CA VAL A 118 -6.37 -2.48 9.69
C VAL A 118 -5.41 -3.66 9.50
N GLU A 119 -5.38 -4.60 10.44
CA GLU A 119 -4.53 -5.79 10.35
C GLU A 119 -4.88 -6.68 9.14
N GLU A 120 -6.18 -6.77 8.81
CA GLU A 120 -6.61 -7.50 7.61
C GLU A 120 -6.19 -6.77 6.33
N LEU A 121 -6.27 -5.44 6.28
CA LEU A 121 -5.79 -4.65 5.15
C LEU A 121 -4.28 -4.78 4.95
N GLU A 122 -3.51 -4.81 6.03
CA GLU A 122 -2.06 -5.10 5.97
C GLU A 122 -1.79 -6.50 5.43
N ARG A 123 -2.56 -7.51 5.87
CA ARG A 123 -2.48 -8.87 5.35
C ARG A 123 -2.80 -8.93 3.86
N ILE A 124 -3.86 -8.27 3.41
CA ILE A 124 -4.24 -8.16 1.99
C ILE A 124 -3.10 -7.52 1.19
N ALA A 125 -2.44 -6.49 1.72
CA ALA A 125 -1.33 -5.84 1.06
C ALA A 125 -0.15 -6.79 0.80
N ILE A 126 0.09 -7.75 1.70
CA ILE A 126 1.19 -8.72 1.61
C ILE A 126 0.80 -9.94 0.77
N GLN A 127 -0.34 -10.56 1.08
CA GLN A 127 -0.76 -11.86 0.55
C GLN A 127 -1.65 -11.76 -0.70
N LYS A 128 -2.13 -10.55 -1.04
CA LYS A 128 -3.04 -10.24 -2.17
C LYS A 128 -4.37 -11.00 -2.15
N ASN A 129 -4.71 -11.67 -1.05
CA ASN A 129 -5.97 -12.39 -0.93
C ASN A 129 -6.48 -12.34 0.50
N SER A 130 -7.80 -12.23 0.65
CA SER A 130 -8.51 -12.27 1.93
C SER A 130 -9.89 -12.85 1.71
N LYS A 131 -10.41 -13.51 2.75
CA LYS A 131 -11.80 -14.00 2.80
C LYS A 131 -12.82 -12.87 2.95
N ARG A 132 -12.39 -11.66 3.29
CA ARG A 132 -13.23 -10.47 3.49
C ARG A 132 -13.40 -9.68 2.21
N ASP A 133 -14.46 -10.00 1.47
CA ASP A 133 -14.80 -9.32 0.23
C ASP A 133 -15.02 -7.81 0.41
N ASP A 134 -15.50 -7.37 1.59
CA ASP A 134 -15.76 -5.96 1.88
C ASP A 134 -14.51 -5.08 1.87
N LEU A 135 -13.32 -5.65 2.08
CA LEU A 135 -12.03 -4.95 2.05
C LEU A 135 -11.34 -5.07 0.68
N ASN A 136 -11.78 -6.01 -0.16
CA ASN A 136 -11.24 -6.22 -1.50
C ASN A 136 -11.96 -5.35 -2.52
N CYS A 137 -11.20 -4.74 -3.42
CA CYS A 137 -11.79 -3.92 -4.47
C CYS A 137 -12.50 -4.80 -5.53
N PRO A 138 -13.81 -4.61 -5.77
CA PRO A 138 -14.58 -5.41 -6.73
C PRO A 138 -14.26 -5.10 -8.20
N PHE A 139 -13.71 -3.92 -8.48
CA PHE A 139 -13.48 -3.41 -9.83
C PHE A 139 -12.05 -3.69 -10.34
N GLY A 140 -11.31 -4.54 -9.64
CA GLY A 140 -9.90 -4.81 -9.89
C GLY A 140 -8.97 -3.86 -9.13
N SER A 141 -7.76 -4.34 -8.85
CA SER A 141 -6.70 -3.52 -8.25
C SER A 141 -5.95 -2.80 -9.38
N PRO A 142 -5.88 -1.46 -9.40
CA PRO A 142 -4.86 -0.77 -10.17
C PRO A 142 -3.53 -1.23 -9.60
N ILE A 143 -2.66 -1.67 -10.50
CA ILE A 143 -1.31 -2.14 -10.19
C ILE A 143 -0.60 -1.02 -9.42
N ARG A 144 -0.64 -1.05 -8.08
CA ARG A 144 0.19 -0.18 -7.27
C ARG A 144 1.63 -0.59 -7.59
N SER A 145 2.40 0.34 -8.14
CA SER A 145 3.80 0.07 -8.48
C SER A 145 4.50 -0.52 -7.24
N ASN A 146 5.22 -1.62 -7.44
CA ASN A 146 5.87 -2.40 -6.38
C ASN A 146 6.87 -1.58 -5.52
N VAL A 147 7.15 -0.33 -5.89
CA VAL A 147 8.20 0.53 -5.33
C VAL A 147 8.01 0.77 -3.81
N VAL A 148 6.79 1.04 -3.33
CA VAL A 148 6.55 1.28 -1.89
C VAL A 148 6.63 -0.01 -1.06
N GLN A 149 6.23 -1.15 -1.64
CA GLN A 149 6.39 -2.45 -0.99
C GLN A 149 7.86 -2.90 -0.94
N PHE A 150 8.66 -2.54 -1.95
CA PHE A 150 10.11 -2.76 -1.95
C PHE A 150 10.80 -1.94 -0.85
N VAL A 151 10.47 -0.66 -0.71
CA VAL A 151 11.11 0.22 0.31
C VAL A 151 10.80 -0.25 1.73
N ARG A 152 9.56 -0.68 2.02
CA ARG A 152 9.20 -1.24 3.33
C ARG A 152 9.90 -2.56 3.62
N LYS A 153 9.88 -3.50 2.67
CA LYS A 153 10.59 -4.78 2.80
C LYS A 153 12.10 -4.59 2.95
N GLU A 154 12.69 -3.62 2.25
CA GLU A 154 14.11 -3.31 2.36
C GLU A 154 14.44 -2.77 3.75
N ARG A 155 13.61 -1.87 4.30
CA ARG A 155 13.78 -1.36 5.67
C ARG A 155 13.62 -2.46 6.71
N ASP A 156 12.60 -3.31 6.57
CA ASP A 156 12.35 -4.42 7.50
C ASP A 156 13.49 -5.45 7.45
N ASN A 157 13.99 -5.78 6.25
CA ASN A 157 15.17 -6.63 6.08
C ASN A 157 16.41 -5.99 6.72
N ARG A 158 16.57 -4.68 6.61
CA ARG A 158 17.72 -3.97 7.16
C ARG A 158 17.68 -3.92 8.70
N VAL A 159 16.50 -3.76 9.29
CA VAL A 159 16.28 -3.85 10.74
C VAL A 159 16.51 -5.29 11.22
N ALA A 160 15.98 -6.28 10.52
CA ALA A 160 16.19 -7.69 10.84
C ALA A 160 17.67 -8.09 10.75
N GLN A 161 18.38 -7.63 9.71
CA GLN A 161 19.82 -7.83 9.57
C GLN A 161 20.63 -7.13 10.67
N ALA A 162 20.22 -5.91 11.08
CA ALA A 162 20.88 -5.21 12.17
C ALA A 162 20.69 -5.93 13.51
N ALA A 163 19.48 -6.43 13.78
CA ALA A 163 19.18 -7.25 14.95
C ALA A 163 19.97 -8.56 14.96
N PHE A 164 20.02 -9.26 13.82
CA PHE A 164 20.82 -10.47 13.65
C PHE A 164 22.32 -10.20 13.87
N LYS A 165 22.85 -9.12 13.30
CA LYS A 165 24.26 -8.72 13.49
C LYS A 165 24.58 -8.33 14.94
N GLY A 166 23.61 -7.74 15.64
CA GLY A 166 23.72 -7.41 17.06
C GLY A 166 23.72 -8.63 17.98
N ALA A 167 23.04 -9.71 17.59
CA ALA A 167 22.95 -10.95 18.36
C ALA A 167 24.17 -11.88 18.21
N LEU A 168 25.03 -11.66 17.20
CA LEU A 168 26.23 -12.47 16.98
C LEU A 168 27.30 -12.24 18.06
N THR A 169 27.85 -13.33 18.58
CA THR A 169 29.03 -13.32 19.47
C THR A 169 30.30 -12.91 18.68
N ALA A 170 31.41 -12.62 19.39
CA ALA A 170 32.62 -12.11 18.75
C ALA A 170 33.20 -13.08 17.70
N GLU A 171 33.20 -14.39 18.02
CA GLU A 171 33.69 -15.44 17.12
C GLU A 171 32.75 -15.64 15.91
N GLU A 172 31.44 -15.66 16.12
CA GLU A 172 30.45 -15.81 15.05
C GLU A 172 30.43 -14.59 14.10
N ARG A 173 30.79 -13.41 14.59
CA ARG A 173 30.90 -12.20 13.78
C ARG A 173 32.11 -12.26 12.83
N GLU A 174 33.20 -12.88 13.25
CA GLU A 174 34.40 -13.07 12.42
C GLU A 174 34.17 -14.13 11.34
N THR A 175 33.52 -15.24 11.69
CA THR A 175 33.14 -16.27 10.72
C THR A 175 32.13 -15.72 9.71
N HIS A 176 31.12 -14.95 10.14
CA HIS A 176 30.16 -14.30 9.23
C HIS A 176 30.83 -13.29 8.28
N LYS A 177 31.87 -12.57 8.72
CA LYS A 177 32.66 -11.68 7.83
C LYS A 177 33.48 -12.49 6.82
N SER A 178 34.09 -13.60 7.25
CA SER A 178 34.89 -14.46 6.38
C SER A 178 34.06 -15.15 5.29
N LEU A 179 32.81 -15.51 5.60
CA LEU A 179 31.87 -16.19 4.71
C LEU A 179 31.28 -15.28 3.61
N LYS A 180 31.53 -13.96 3.63
CA LYS A 180 31.11 -13.01 2.57
C LYS A 180 29.63 -13.09 2.15
N LEU A 181 28.73 -13.52 3.05
CA LEU A 181 27.30 -13.67 2.77
C LEU A 181 26.61 -12.34 2.36
N ASP A 182 27.17 -11.20 2.75
CA ASP A 182 26.65 -9.87 2.38
C ASP A 182 26.97 -9.45 0.92
N THR A 183 27.95 -10.08 0.25
CA THR A 183 28.39 -9.65 -1.10
C THR A 183 27.69 -10.37 -2.27
N ASP A 184 27.06 -11.52 -2.04
CA ASP A 184 26.44 -12.32 -3.10
C ASP A 184 25.01 -11.85 -3.48
N MET A 185 24.47 -10.87 -2.76
CA MET A 185 23.15 -10.27 -3.05
C MET A 185 23.22 -9.02 -3.95
N LYS A 186 24.39 -8.62 -4.48
CA LYS A 186 24.40 -7.71 -5.63
C LYS A 186 23.96 -8.51 -6.84
N ALA A 187 22.65 -8.54 -7.06
CA ALA A 187 22.01 -9.10 -8.25
C ALA A 187 22.85 -8.72 -9.48
N GLN A 188 23.49 -9.72 -10.07
CA GLN A 188 24.23 -9.59 -11.31
C GLN A 188 23.24 -8.98 -12.30
N LYS A 189 23.51 -7.75 -12.79
CA LYS A 189 22.62 -7.09 -13.75
C LYS A 189 22.53 -8.01 -14.97
N HIS A 190 21.46 -8.80 -15.07
CA HIS A 190 21.17 -9.59 -16.26
C HIS A 190 20.94 -8.58 -17.39
N GLN A 191 21.99 -8.29 -18.16
CA GLN A 191 21.85 -7.56 -19.41
C GLN A 191 21.06 -8.47 -20.33
N ARG A 192 19.81 -8.10 -20.62
CA ARG A 192 19.02 -8.79 -21.65
C ARG A 192 19.84 -8.73 -22.95
N PRO A 193 20.06 -9.86 -23.65
CA PRO A 193 20.72 -9.83 -24.94
C PRO A 193 19.91 -8.89 -25.85
N LYS A 194 20.58 -7.88 -26.42
CA LYS A 194 19.95 -6.97 -27.38
C LYS A 194 19.50 -7.79 -28.58
N ARG A 195 18.20 -7.79 -28.87
CA ARG A 195 17.69 -8.37 -30.12
C ARG A 195 18.33 -7.62 -31.29
N PRO A 196 18.80 -8.30 -32.34
CA PRO A 196 19.28 -7.64 -33.54
C PRO A 196 18.16 -6.73 -34.07
N SER A 197 18.51 -5.51 -34.48
CA SER A 197 17.55 -4.60 -35.08
C SER A 197 17.01 -5.24 -36.35
N LEU A 198 15.68 -5.32 -36.47
CA LEU A 198 15.04 -5.62 -37.74
C LEU A 198 15.53 -4.57 -38.76
N GLY A 199 16.09 -5.05 -39.87
CA GLY A 199 16.54 -4.18 -40.96
C GLY A 199 15.37 -3.33 -41.46
N LYS A 200 15.67 -2.15 -42.00
CA LYS A 200 14.63 -1.32 -42.62
C LYS A 200 13.99 -2.13 -43.75
N PRO A 201 12.65 -2.28 -43.77
CA PRO A 201 11.99 -3.01 -44.85
C PRO A 201 12.30 -2.35 -46.18
N THR A 202 12.69 -3.18 -47.15
CA THR A 202 12.94 -2.74 -48.53
C THR A 202 11.59 -2.47 -49.21
N ASN A 203 11.54 -1.63 -50.24
CA ASN A 203 10.27 -1.33 -50.92
C ASN A 203 9.56 -2.59 -51.45
N ASP A 204 10.31 -3.63 -51.82
CA ASP A 204 9.77 -4.91 -52.27
C ASP A 204 9.10 -5.72 -51.13
N ASP A 205 9.62 -5.62 -49.89
CA ASP A 205 9.00 -6.23 -48.71
C ASP A 205 7.67 -5.55 -48.35
N LEU A 206 7.57 -4.24 -48.56
CA LEU A 206 6.33 -3.49 -48.37
C LEU A 206 5.28 -3.84 -49.44
N GLY A 207 5.71 -4.06 -50.68
CA GLY A 207 4.85 -4.50 -51.78
C GLY A 207 4.27 -5.90 -51.53
N ASN A 208 5.11 -6.84 -51.11
CA ASN A 208 4.69 -8.22 -50.85
C ASN A 208 3.76 -8.33 -49.63
N ALA A 209 4.04 -7.57 -48.55
CA ALA A 209 3.15 -7.52 -47.39
C ALA A 209 1.79 -6.87 -47.70
N PHE A 210 1.73 -5.95 -48.67
CA PHE A 210 0.49 -5.35 -49.14
C PHE A 210 -0.33 -6.35 -49.97
N SER A 211 0.30 -7.09 -50.88
CA SER A 211 -0.38 -8.14 -51.64
C SER A 211 -0.87 -9.29 -50.77
N ASP A 212 -0.12 -9.72 -49.75
CA ASP A 212 -0.58 -10.77 -48.82
C ASP A 212 -1.78 -10.34 -47.97
N TYR A 213 -1.91 -9.04 -47.67
CA TYR A 213 -3.02 -8.53 -46.87
C TYR A 213 -4.31 -8.32 -47.68
N PHE A 214 -4.19 -8.06 -48.99
CA PHE A 214 -5.32 -7.78 -49.88
C PHE A 214 -5.63 -8.90 -50.88
N GLY A 215 -4.77 -9.91 -51.00
CA GLY A 215 -4.85 -10.97 -52.01
C GLY A 215 -5.72 -12.17 -51.64
N ASP A 216 -6.29 -12.23 -50.42
CA ASP A 216 -7.03 -13.41 -49.94
C ASP A 216 -8.55 -13.15 -49.78
N LYS A 217 -9.11 -12.34 -50.70
CA LYS A 217 -10.55 -12.24 -50.90
C LYS A 217 -10.84 -12.31 -52.38
N ASP A 218 -10.83 -13.52 -52.91
CA ASP A 218 -11.72 -14.01 -53.96
C ASP A 218 -11.40 -15.51 -54.13
N ASP A 219 -12.22 -16.38 -53.53
CA ASP A 219 -12.80 -17.57 -54.17
C ASP A 219 -13.42 -18.55 -53.12
N GLU A 220 -14.73 -18.79 -53.35
CA GLU A 220 -15.66 -19.82 -52.81
C GLU A 220 -16.18 -19.78 -51.35
#